data_AF-A0AAQ4D2Z2-F1
#
_entry.id   AF-A0AAQ4D2Z2-F1
#
_cell.length_a   1.000
_cell.length_b   1.000
_cell.length_c   1.000
_cell.angle_alpha   90.00
_cell.angle_beta   90.00
_cell.angle_gamma   90.00
#
_symmetry.space_group_name_H-M   'P 1'
#
loop_
_entity.id
_entity.type
_entity.pdbx_description
1 polymer ?
#
loop_
_entity_poly.entity_id
_entity_poly.type
_entity_poly.pdbx_seq_one_letter_code
_entity_poly.pdbx_strand_id
1 'polypeptide(L)'
;MGRTMCITVRADGEREELLSNLSRVTFDKRAECFVHQYGNISATRIPGIGSLKINGTQTLSENIADNVGLRAAFSAYIKLLAEDCENTDTRLEGLEYLSGEQLFFISRAMESCRVFNVYGALMVLLGGTHSPPRY
;
A
#
# COMPACT_ATOMS: atom_id res chain seq x y z
N MET A 1 11.32 -17.73 -12.37
CA MET A 1 10.27 -17.15 -11.49
C MET A 1 10.98 -16.31 -10.45
N GLY A 2 10.75 -14.99 -10.49
CA GLY A 2 11.56 -13.98 -9.79
C GLY A 2 11.38 -14.03 -8.28
N ARG A 3 12.50 -14.05 -7.55
CA ARG A 3 12.54 -13.88 -6.09
C ARG A 3 12.30 -12.40 -5.81
N THR A 4 11.09 -12.03 -5.41
CA THR A 4 10.76 -10.64 -5.06
C THR A 4 10.12 -10.63 -3.68
N MET A 5 10.91 -10.42 -2.63
CA MET A 5 10.52 -9.78 -1.35
C MET A 5 11.73 -9.76 -0.39
N CYS A 6 11.89 -8.70 0.41
CA CYS A 6 12.95 -8.46 1.42
C CYS A 6 13.05 -9.49 2.58
N ILE A 7 12.61 -10.73 2.42
CA ILE A 7 12.59 -11.76 3.48
C ILE A 7 13.86 -12.62 3.49
N THR A 8 14.83 -12.25 2.66
CA THR A 8 16.12 -12.95 2.52
C THR A 8 17.29 -12.08 2.97
N VAL A 9 17.02 -11.04 3.77
CA VAL A 9 18.02 -10.11 4.29
C VAL A 9 17.88 -10.05 5.80
N ARG A 10 18.98 -10.22 6.50
CA ARG A 10 19.09 -10.11 7.96
C ARG A 10 19.08 -8.65 8.40
N ALA A 11 18.98 -8.45 9.72
CA ALA A 11 19.07 -7.12 10.33
C ALA A 11 20.41 -6.41 10.11
N ASP A 12 21.50 -7.16 9.88
CA ASP A 12 22.83 -6.62 9.56
C ASP A 12 23.04 -6.34 8.06
N GLY A 13 22.01 -6.57 7.23
CA GLY A 13 22.05 -6.32 5.79
C GLY A 13 22.58 -7.48 4.94
N GLU A 14 23.06 -8.56 5.57
CA GLU A 14 23.55 -9.74 4.86
C GLU A 14 22.40 -10.61 4.33
N ARG A 15 22.62 -11.26 3.18
CA ARG A 15 21.61 -12.12 2.56
C ARG A 15 21.60 -13.51 3.17
N GLU A 16 20.46 -13.92 3.73
CA GLU A 16 20.25 -15.25 4.30
C GLU A 16 18.78 -15.65 4.15
N GLU A 17 18.51 -16.92 3.84
CA GLU A 17 17.15 -17.47 3.85
C GLU A 17 16.73 -17.74 5.30
N LEU A 18 15.94 -16.83 5.88
CA LEU A 18 15.52 -16.92 7.29
C LEU A 18 14.20 -17.68 7.50
N LEU A 19 13.40 -17.85 6.43
CA LEU A 19 12.09 -18.49 6.51
C LEU A 19 12.18 -20.01 6.36
N SER A 20 11.36 -20.72 7.14
CA SER A 20 11.10 -22.15 6.88
C SER A 20 10.39 -22.33 5.54
N ASN A 21 10.49 -23.52 4.92
CA ASN A 21 9.79 -23.84 3.68
C ASN A 21 8.27 -23.59 3.79
N LEU A 22 7.65 -23.97 4.91
CA LEU A 22 6.21 -23.77 5.13
C LEU A 22 5.86 -22.29 5.22
N SER A 23 6.69 -21.50 5.93
CA SER A 23 6.52 -20.05 6.05
C SER A 23 6.62 -19.36 4.69
N ARG A 24 7.57 -19.75 3.85
CA ARG A 24 7.73 -19.22 2.49
C ARG A 24 6.51 -19.52 1.61
N VAL A 25 6.05 -20.77 1.57
CA VAL A 25 4.86 -21.16 0.80
C VAL A 25 3.62 -20.39 1.27
N THR A 26 3.47 -20.20 2.59
CA THR A 26 2.36 -19.44 3.15
C THR A 26 2.44 -17.96 2.79
N PHE A 27 3.64 -17.39 2.81
CA PHE A 27 3.88 -16.01 2.38
C PHE A 27 3.52 -15.82 0.91
N ASP A 28 4.05 -16.67 0.03
CA ASP A 28 3.84 -16.59 -1.42
C ASP A 28 2.34 -16.67 -1.75
N LYS A 29 1.60 -17.59 -1.10
CA LYS A 29 0.15 -17.71 -1.27
C LYS A 29 -0.62 -16.45 -0.88
N ARG A 30 -0.17 -15.73 0.16
CA ARG A 30 -0.79 -14.46 0.57
C ARG A 30 -0.41 -13.32 -0.36
N ALA A 31 0.85 -13.29 -0.81
CA ALA A 31 1.34 -12.30 -1.77
C ALA A 31 0.61 -12.39 -3.12
N GLU A 32 0.25 -13.61 -3.55
CA GLU A 32 -0.51 -13.84 -4.78
C GLU A 32 -1.89 -13.14 -4.77
N CYS A 33 -2.51 -12.98 -3.60
CA CYS A 33 -3.74 -12.18 -3.46
C CYS A 33 -3.55 -10.73 -3.91
N PHE A 34 -2.44 -10.09 -3.53
CA PHE A 34 -2.12 -8.71 -3.92
C PHE A 34 -1.81 -8.62 -5.42
N VAL A 35 -1.07 -9.59 -5.97
CA VAL A 35 -0.81 -9.66 -7.42
C VAL A 35 -2.13 -9.67 -8.20
N HIS A 36 -3.08 -10.53 -7.79
CA HIS A 36 -4.37 -10.62 -8.46
C HIS A 36 -5.25 -9.39 -8.24
N GLN A 37 -5.34 -8.89 -7.01
CA GLN A 37 -6.15 -7.71 -6.67
C GLN A 37 -5.73 -6.50 -7.51
N TYR A 38 -4.45 -6.14 -7.47
CA TYR A 38 -3.95 -4.97 -8.17
C TYR A 38 -3.85 -5.22 -9.68
N GLY A 39 -3.49 -6.44 -10.10
CA GLY A 39 -3.44 -6.82 -11.52
C GLY A 39 -4.79 -6.78 -12.24
N ASN A 40 -5.90 -6.81 -11.50
CA ASN A 40 -7.24 -6.70 -12.08
C ASN A 40 -7.72 -5.24 -12.21
N ILE A 41 -6.96 -4.28 -11.69
CA ILE A 41 -7.28 -2.85 -11.78
C ILE A 41 -6.87 -2.35 -13.17
N SER A 42 -7.85 -1.86 -13.91
CA SER A 42 -7.62 -1.11 -15.15
C SER A 42 -7.44 0.36 -14.79
N ALA A 43 -6.18 0.76 -14.60
CA ALA A 43 -5.82 2.11 -14.24
C ALA A 43 -6.04 3.06 -15.43
N THR A 44 -6.48 4.28 -15.08
CA THR A 44 -6.52 5.52 -15.87
C THR A 44 -6.75 5.38 -17.38
N ARG A 45 -7.84 5.94 -17.90
CA ARG A 45 -8.02 6.13 -19.34
C ARG A 45 -7.05 7.22 -19.81
N ILE A 46 -5.90 6.81 -20.34
CA ILE A 46 -4.91 7.73 -20.90
C ILE A 46 -5.41 8.20 -22.27
N PRO A 47 -5.56 9.52 -22.49
CA PRO A 47 -5.94 10.07 -23.79
C PRO A 47 -5.05 9.51 -24.92
N GLY A 48 -5.67 9.00 -25.99
CA GLY A 48 -4.96 8.44 -27.15
C GLY A 48 -4.42 7.01 -26.99
N ILE A 49 -4.44 6.44 -25.78
CA ILE A 49 -3.89 5.08 -25.51
C ILE A 49 -4.97 4.13 -24.99
N GLY A 50 -5.93 4.64 -24.21
CA GLY A 50 -6.95 3.81 -23.56
C GLY A 50 -6.57 3.45 -22.13
N SER A 51 -7.11 2.34 -21.63
CA SER A 51 -6.82 1.89 -20.26
C SER A 51 -5.69 0.88 -20.24
N LEU A 52 -4.82 0.99 -19.24
CA LEU A 52 -3.74 0.05 -18.98
C LEU A 52 -3.99 -0.65 -17.64
N LYS A 53 -3.69 -1.95 -17.56
CA LYS A 53 -3.75 -2.67 -16.29
C LYS A 53 -2.51 -2.38 -15.46
N ILE A 54 -2.67 -2.29 -14.14
CA ILE A 54 -1.53 -2.27 -13.22
C ILE A 54 -0.83 -3.62 -13.29
N ASN A 55 0.50 -3.62 -13.30
CA ASN A 55 1.27 -4.84 -13.19
C ASN A 55 1.40 -5.28 -11.73
N GLY A 56 0.45 -6.10 -11.26
CA GLY A 56 0.39 -6.54 -9.86
C GLY A 56 1.64 -7.27 -9.35
N THR A 57 2.43 -7.89 -10.24
CA THR A 57 3.72 -8.52 -9.88
C THR A 57 4.80 -7.46 -9.67
N GLN A 58 4.84 -6.43 -10.51
CA GLN A 58 5.81 -5.34 -10.42
C GLN A 58 5.57 -4.47 -9.19
N THR A 59 4.31 -4.24 -8.82
CA THR A 59 3.93 -3.39 -7.68
C THR A 59 3.79 -4.16 -6.37
N LEU A 60 4.08 -5.47 -6.35
CA LEU A 60 3.76 -6.37 -5.24
C LEU A 60 4.36 -5.92 -3.90
N SER A 61 5.65 -5.58 -3.88
CA SER A 61 6.34 -5.22 -2.64
C SER A 61 5.75 -3.96 -2.01
N GLU A 62 5.51 -2.93 -2.82
CA GLU A 62 4.94 -1.66 -2.36
C GLU A 62 3.48 -1.84 -1.95
N ASN A 63 2.69 -2.60 -2.71
CA ASN A 63 1.30 -2.89 -2.36
C ASN A 63 1.19 -3.60 -1.00
N ILE A 64 2.09 -4.55 -0.71
CA ILE A 64 2.15 -5.20 0.61
C ILE A 64 2.56 -4.18 1.67
N ALA A 65 3.58 -3.36 1.41
CA ALA A 65 4.06 -2.34 2.35
C ALA A 65 2.97 -1.32 2.70
N ASP A 66 2.24 -0.80 1.70
CA ASP A 66 1.14 0.14 1.86
C ASP A 66 0.01 -0.43 2.73
N ASN A 67 -0.43 -1.65 2.43
CA ASN A 67 -1.53 -2.29 3.16
C ASN A 67 -1.14 -2.67 4.59
N VAL A 68 0.04 -3.26 4.77
CA VAL A 68 0.52 -3.70 6.09
C VAL A 68 0.88 -2.49 6.95
N GLY A 69 1.53 -1.47 6.36
CA GLY A 69 1.88 -0.22 7.03
C GLY A 69 0.65 0.54 7.49
N LEU A 70 -0.37 0.70 6.63
CA LEU A 70 -1.63 1.34 7.01
C LEU A 70 -2.34 0.60 8.16
N ARG A 71 -2.39 -0.73 8.09
CA ARG A 71 -3.00 -1.55 9.16
C ARG A 71 -2.25 -1.39 10.49
N ALA A 72 -0.92 -1.39 10.45
CA ALA A 72 -0.09 -1.22 11.63
C ALA A 72 -0.25 0.18 12.24
N ALA A 73 -0.24 1.22 11.40
CA ALA A 73 -0.43 2.61 11.83
C ALA A 73 -1.81 2.83 12.45
N PHE A 74 -2.88 2.29 11.85
CA PHE A 74 -4.22 2.39 12.42
C PHE A 74 -4.34 1.64 13.75
N SER A 75 -3.72 0.46 13.85
CA SER A 75 -3.69 -0.30 15.11
C SER A 75 -2.97 0.47 16.22
N ALA A 76 -1.87 1.17 15.89
CA ALA A 76 -1.16 2.03 16.81
C ALA A 76 -2.00 3.26 17.22
N TYR A 77 -2.74 3.87 16.29
CA TYR A 77 -3.66 4.96 16.57
C TYR A 77 -4.76 4.57 17.57
N ILE A 78 -5.42 3.43 17.35
CA ILE A 78 -6.45 2.93 18.28
C ILE A 78 -5.85 2.62 19.66
N LYS A 79 -4.65 2.03 19.70
CA LYS A 79 -3.94 1.77 20.96
C LYS A 79 -3.64 3.06 21.73
N LEU A 80 -3.12 4.07 21.04
CA LEU A 80 -2.85 5.40 21.61
C LEU A 80 -4.12 6.02 22.20
N LEU A 81 -5.24 5.96 21.45
CA LEU A 81 -6.52 6.48 21.95
C LEU A 81 -6.96 5.80 23.25
N ALA A 82 -6.82 4.48 23.32
CA ALA A 82 -7.24 3.69 24.47
C ALA A 82 -6.35 3.89 25.70
N GLU A 83 -5.03 3.99 25.51
CA GLU A 83 -4.06 4.02 26.61
C GLU A 83 -3.79 5.44 27.12
N ASP A 84 -3.68 6.41 26.21
CA ASP A 84 -3.16 7.75 26.54
C ASP A 84 -4.18 8.87 26.36
N CYS A 85 -5.32 8.62 25.70
CA CYS A 85 -6.32 9.66 25.39
C CYS A 85 -7.73 9.38 25.93
N GLU A 86 -7.90 8.39 26.81
CA GLU A 86 -9.21 8.04 27.41
C GLU A 86 -10.32 7.75 26.37
N ASN A 87 -9.94 7.26 25.19
CA ASN A 87 -10.82 7.11 24.02
C ASN A 87 -11.48 8.42 23.55
N THR A 88 -10.85 9.57 23.80
CA THR A 88 -11.33 10.88 23.36
C THR A 88 -11.21 11.01 21.85
N ASP A 89 -12.35 11.06 21.18
CA ASP A 89 -12.44 11.30 19.75
C ASP A 89 -12.30 12.79 19.43
N THR A 90 -11.05 13.26 19.35
CA THR A 90 -10.75 14.65 19.05
C THR A 90 -11.20 14.99 17.63
N ARG A 91 -12.05 16.01 17.52
CA ARG A 91 -12.60 16.49 16.25
C ARG A 91 -11.85 17.74 15.78
N LEU A 92 -11.59 17.81 14.48
CA LEU A 92 -10.94 18.98 13.88
C LEU A 92 -11.97 20.09 13.66
N GLU A 93 -11.62 21.32 14.01
CA GLU A 93 -12.48 22.50 13.83
C GLU A 93 -12.89 22.67 12.36
N GLY A 94 -14.20 22.84 12.11
CA GLY A 94 -14.78 22.93 10.77
C GLY A 94 -15.00 21.57 10.06
N LEU A 95 -14.58 20.46 10.67
CA LEU A 95 -14.78 19.09 10.18
C LEU A 95 -15.35 18.18 11.28
N GLU A 96 -16.11 18.71 12.22
CA GLU A 96 -16.59 17.99 13.40
C GLU A 96 -17.51 16.81 13.05
N TYR A 97 -18.10 16.83 11.86
CA TYR A 97 -18.90 15.74 11.31
C TYR A 97 -18.08 14.49 10.95
N LEU A 98 -16.74 14.57 10.93
CA LEU A 98 -15.82 13.45 10.69
C LEU A 98 -15.19 12.98 12.00
N SER A 99 -15.17 11.67 12.27
CA SER A 99 -14.45 11.11 13.42
C SER A 99 -12.94 11.13 13.22
N GLY A 100 -12.18 11.03 14.31
CA GLY A 100 -10.73 10.88 14.25
C GLY A 100 -10.31 9.66 13.43
N GLU A 101 -11.06 8.56 13.50
CA GLU A 101 -10.84 7.39 12.62
C GLU A 101 -11.07 7.71 11.14
N GLN A 102 -12.14 8.44 10.80
CA GLN A 102 -12.39 8.87 9.42
C GLN A 102 -11.30 9.83 8.94
N LEU A 103 -10.90 10.79 9.78
CA LEU A 103 -9.82 11.73 9.50
C LEU A 103 -8.48 11.01 9.32
N PHE A 104 -8.21 9.94 10.06
CA PHE A 104 -7.02 9.10 9.87
C PHE A 104 -6.96 8.57 8.42
N PHE A 105 -8.03 7.94 7.93
CA PHE A 105 -8.05 7.39 6.56
C PHE A 105 -8.07 8.49 5.48
N ILE A 106 -8.74 9.61 5.74
CA ILE A 106 -8.72 10.78 4.86
C ILE A 106 -7.29 11.31 4.74
N SER A 107 -6.58 11.47 5.86
CA SER A 107 -5.20 11.96 5.86
C SER A 107 -4.25 11.06 5.06
N ARG A 108 -4.38 9.73 5.20
CA ARG A 108 -3.64 8.75 4.38
C ARG A 108 -3.96 8.90 2.89
N ALA A 109 -5.23 9.08 2.52
CA ALA A 109 -5.62 9.25 1.12
C ALA A 109 -5.10 10.58 0.54
N MET A 110 -5.12 11.65 1.35
CA MET A 110 -4.63 12.97 0.96
C MET A 110 -3.13 12.99 0.69
N GLU A 111 -2.33 12.23 1.43
CA GLU A 111 -0.89 12.08 1.19
C GLU A 111 -0.60 11.60 -0.24
N SER A 112 -1.47 10.74 -0.78
CA SER A 112 -1.31 10.18 -2.11
C SER A 112 -1.95 11.02 -3.22
N CYS A 113 -2.55 12.18 -2.92
CA CYS A 113 -3.12 13.06 -3.93
C CYS A 113 -2.05 13.55 -4.93
N ARG A 114 -2.09 13.04 -6.16
CA ARG A 114 -1.20 13.45 -7.25
C ARG A 114 -1.93 13.44 -8.59
N VAL A 115 -1.51 14.34 -9.48
CA VAL A 115 -1.99 14.43 -10.87
C VAL A 115 -0.79 14.30 -11.81
N PHE A 116 -0.96 13.55 -12.89
CA PHE A 116 0.08 13.34 -13.91
C PHE A 116 -0.40 13.82 -15.28
N ASN A 117 0.53 14.32 -16.09
CA ASN A 117 0.33 14.39 -17.53
C ASN A 117 0.41 12.98 -18.16
N VAL A 118 0.09 12.86 -19.45
CA VAL A 118 0.09 11.58 -20.18
C VAL A 118 1.42 10.83 -20.04
N TYR A 119 2.54 11.53 -20.22
CA TYR A 119 3.87 10.93 -20.13
C TYR A 119 4.18 10.42 -18.72
N GLY A 120 3.91 11.23 -17.69
CA GLY A 120 4.09 10.84 -16.29
C GLY A 120 3.23 9.65 -15.90
N ALA A 121 1.97 9.61 -16.36
CA ALA A 121 1.08 8.47 -16.11
C ALA A 121 1.62 7.17 -16.72
N LEU A 122 2.17 7.23 -17.95
CA LEU A 122 2.80 6.08 -18.60
C LEU A 122 4.05 5.62 -17.85
N MET A 123 4.90 6.56 -17.40
CA MET A 123 6.09 6.24 -16.64
C MET A 123 5.76 5.51 -15.33
N VAL A 124 4.75 5.99 -14.60
CA VAL A 124 4.28 5.32 -13.37
C VAL A 124 3.71 3.93 -13.67
N LEU A 125 2.87 3.80 -14.71
CA LEU A 125 2.19 2.54 -15.00
C LEU A 125 3.10 1.46 -15.60
N LEU A 126 4.09 1.83 -16.40
CA LEU A 126 4.95 0.88 -17.12
C LEU A 126 6.29 0.65 -16.42
N GLY A 127 6.83 1.67 -15.74
CA GLY A 127 8.15 1.63 -15.11
C GLY A 127 8.14 1.75 -13.59
N GLY A 128 7.03 2.16 -12.98
CA GLY A 128 6.94 2.38 -11.54
C GLY A 128 6.87 1.07 -10.74
N THR A 129 7.47 1.07 -9.55
CA THR A 129 7.31 0.00 -8.55
C THR A 129 6.11 0.21 -7.63
N HIS A 130 5.53 1.41 -7.64
CA HIS A 130 4.34 1.75 -6.86
C HIS A 130 3.11 1.71 -7.76
N SER A 131 1.97 1.31 -7.20
CA SER A 131 0.68 1.50 -7.86
C SER A 131 0.40 3.00 -8.07
N PRO A 132 -0.38 3.38 -9.10
CA PRO A 132 -0.77 4.77 -9.29
C PRO A 132 -1.50 5.29 -8.04
N PRO A 133 -1.32 6.55 -7.63
CA PRO A 133 -1.68 7.02 -6.27
C PRO A 133 -3.17 6.98 -5.89
N ARG A 134 -4.05 6.66 -6.83
CA ARG A 134 -5.47 6.40 -6.56
C ARG A 134 -5.72 5.03 -5.91
N TYR A 135 -4.78 4.09 -6.03
CA TYR A 135 -4.95 2.67 -5.72
C TYR A 135 -3.96 2.18 -4.67
#